data_AF-A0A7W3SWH3-F1
#
_entry.id   AF-A0A7W3SWH3-F1
#
_cell.length_a   1.000
_cell.length_b   1.000
_cell.length_c   1.000
_cell.angle_alpha   90.00
_cell.angle_beta   90.00
_cell.angle_gamma   90.00
#
_symmetry.space_group_name_H-M   'P 1'
#
loop_
_entity.id
_entity.type
_entity.pdbx_description
1 polymer ?
#
loop_
_entity_poly.entity_id
_entity_poly.type
_entity_poly.pdbx_seq_one_letter_code
_entity_poly.pdbx_strand_id
1 'polypeptide(L)'
;MTTTKGFKVFNPDWTCRGFQYEVGNTFEENVVPSVCDRGFHFCKEAKDCFNYYNFDPNNKVAEVIALGEVVEDGDKCATNKIQIVREIPWTELLEMVNLGKGNAGLCNSGNRNSGNRNSGNRNSGDCNSGDWNSGDCNSGNRNSGDCNSGNRNSGNRNSGNRNSGDWNSGDCNSGDWNKSSFNVGCFNTEQHKLKFFDKETDMTFEEWRNSDAFYLLNQIDFRPTEWVWADNMTDEEKAAHPEWETTEGYLKLRDNSNACLEWWEGLSETRKGIIRSIPNFDAAKFFEITGIKA
;
A
#
# COMPACT_ATOMS: atom_id res chain seq x y z
N MET A 1 36.15 -4.78 -35.33
CA MET A 1 35.10 -3.77 -35.10
C MET A 1 34.28 -4.24 -33.92
N THR A 2 34.10 -3.39 -32.91
CA THR A 2 33.26 -3.67 -31.74
C THR A 2 31.80 -3.58 -32.15
N THR A 3 31.13 -4.73 -32.23
CA THR A 3 29.70 -4.82 -32.52
C THR A 3 28.90 -4.30 -31.32
N THR A 4 28.17 -3.20 -31.47
CA THR A 4 27.37 -2.63 -30.38
C THR A 4 25.94 -3.10 -30.51
N LYS A 5 25.45 -3.85 -29.51
CA LYS A 5 24.06 -4.29 -29.44
C LYS A 5 23.20 -3.25 -28.74
N GLY A 6 21.92 -3.21 -29.08
CA GLY A 6 20.94 -2.39 -28.37
C GLY A 6 19.52 -2.66 -28.81
N PHE A 7 18.66 -1.68 -28.57
CA PHE A 7 17.22 -1.76 -28.77
C PHE A 7 16.72 -0.55 -29.52
N LYS A 8 15.70 -0.75 -30.34
CA LYS A 8 15.04 0.34 -31.07
C LYS A 8 13.54 0.14 -31.07
N VAL A 9 12.80 1.23 -30.92
CA VAL A 9 11.34 1.28 -31.05
C VAL A 9 10.98 1.90 -32.40
N PHE A 10 9.92 1.37 -33.02
CA PHE A 10 9.33 1.81 -34.28
C PHE A 10 7.83 1.98 -34.12
N ASN A 11 7.23 2.70 -35.07
CA ASN A 11 5.79 2.78 -35.21
C ASN A 11 5.19 1.38 -35.49
N PRO A 12 3.86 1.20 -35.33
CA PRO A 12 3.20 -0.08 -35.56
C PRO A 12 3.42 -0.68 -36.96
N ASP A 13 3.68 0.16 -37.96
CA ASP A 13 3.96 -0.18 -39.35
C ASP A 13 5.46 -0.39 -39.67
N TRP A 14 6.31 -0.53 -38.64
CA TRP A 14 7.77 -0.65 -38.77
C TRP A 14 8.46 0.59 -39.35
N THR A 15 7.82 1.76 -39.29
CA THR A 15 8.46 3.02 -39.72
C THR A 15 9.16 3.75 -38.57
N CYS A 16 10.19 4.52 -38.90
CA CYS A 16 10.81 5.49 -38.01
C CYS A 16 11.45 6.61 -38.84
N ARG A 17 11.14 7.89 -38.52
CA ARG A 17 11.67 9.08 -39.22
C ARG A 17 11.55 9.02 -40.76
N GLY A 18 10.45 8.47 -41.27
CA GLY A 18 10.19 8.37 -42.72
C GLY A 18 10.89 7.20 -43.42
N PHE A 19 11.61 6.35 -42.68
CA PHE A 19 12.19 5.12 -43.20
C PHE A 19 11.34 3.91 -42.82
N GLN A 20 11.19 2.97 -43.77
CA GLN A 20 10.59 1.66 -43.56
C GLN A 20 11.68 0.65 -43.18
N TYR A 21 11.47 -0.05 -42.06
CA TYR A 21 12.38 -1.10 -41.61
C TYR A 21 11.76 -2.47 -41.77
N GLU A 22 12.63 -3.49 -41.78
CA GLU A 22 12.26 -4.89 -41.86
C GLU A 22 13.24 -5.69 -41.00
N VAL A 23 12.71 -6.66 -40.25
CA VAL A 23 13.48 -7.59 -39.43
C VAL A 23 14.39 -8.45 -40.31
N GLY A 24 15.63 -8.65 -39.88
CA GLY A 24 16.68 -9.38 -40.59
C GLY A 24 17.56 -8.51 -41.49
N ASN A 25 17.07 -7.34 -41.90
CA ASN A 25 17.77 -6.48 -42.85
C ASN A 25 18.78 -5.53 -42.18
N THR A 26 19.76 -5.10 -42.99
CA THR A 26 20.74 -4.07 -42.63
C THR A 26 20.48 -2.80 -43.42
N PHE A 27 20.55 -1.67 -42.75
CA PHE A 27 20.31 -0.34 -43.27
C PHE A 27 21.55 0.52 -43.08
N GLU A 28 21.86 1.36 -44.07
CA GLU A 28 23.05 2.20 -44.07
C GLU A 28 22.73 3.57 -44.65
N GLU A 29 23.24 4.63 -44.02
CA GLU A 29 23.13 6.00 -44.48
C GLU A 29 24.54 6.59 -44.62
N ASN A 30 24.77 7.34 -45.69
CA ASN A 30 26.04 8.03 -45.89
C ASN A 30 26.10 9.35 -45.10
N VAL A 31 26.14 9.24 -43.78
CA VAL A 31 26.19 10.36 -42.84
C VAL A 31 27.22 10.10 -41.74
N VAL A 32 27.75 11.18 -41.15
CA VAL A 32 28.46 11.10 -39.86
C VAL A 32 27.38 11.07 -38.77
N PRO A 33 27.30 10.01 -37.95
CA PRO A 33 26.28 9.90 -36.91
C PRO A 33 26.36 11.06 -35.94
N SER A 34 25.21 11.54 -35.51
CA SER A 34 25.10 12.54 -34.46
C SER A 34 23.91 12.18 -33.60
N VAL A 35 24.13 12.09 -32.29
CA VAL A 35 23.02 11.84 -31.38
C VAL A 35 21.98 12.95 -31.55
N CYS A 36 20.70 12.56 -31.54
CA CYS A 36 19.51 13.40 -31.78
C CYS A 36 19.29 13.93 -33.21
N ASP A 37 20.33 14.08 -34.02
CA ASP A 37 20.24 14.69 -35.35
C ASP A 37 20.27 13.65 -36.49
N ARG A 38 21.43 13.03 -36.73
CA ARG A 38 21.72 12.21 -37.92
C ARG A 38 22.01 10.74 -37.61
N GLY A 39 21.63 9.87 -38.54
CA GLY A 39 21.81 8.42 -38.46
C GLY A 39 20.68 7.70 -37.73
N PHE A 40 20.85 6.39 -37.58
CA PHE A 40 19.89 5.50 -36.95
C PHE A 40 20.04 5.52 -35.42
N HIS A 41 19.02 6.04 -34.72
CA HIS A 41 18.99 6.09 -33.27
C HIS A 41 18.52 4.79 -32.63
N PHE A 42 19.19 4.37 -31.55
CA PHE A 42 18.86 3.21 -30.73
C PHE A 42 19.31 3.45 -29.27
N CYS A 43 18.91 2.61 -28.32
CA CYS A 43 19.34 2.69 -26.92
C CYS A 43 20.05 1.39 -26.50
N LYS A 44 20.88 1.44 -25.46
CA LYS A 44 21.59 0.25 -24.97
C LYS A 44 20.69 -0.67 -24.16
N GLU A 45 19.77 -0.10 -23.38
CA GLU A 45 18.74 -0.85 -22.65
C GLU A 45 17.37 -0.63 -23.28
N ALA A 46 16.52 -1.66 -23.23
CA ALA A 46 15.18 -1.60 -23.82
C ALA A 46 14.29 -0.54 -23.13
N LYS A 47 14.41 -0.41 -21.81
CA LYS A 47 13.64 0.55 -21.02
C LYS A 47 13.92 2.01 -21.42
N ASP A 48 15.15 2.30 -21.81
CA ASP A 48 15.60 3.66 -22.15
C ASP A 48 15.00 4.15 -23.47
N CYS A 49 14.60 3.23 -24.36
CA CYS A 49 13.85 3.59 -25.56
C CYS A 49 12.56 4.35 -25.22
N PHE A 50 11.96 4.06 -24.06
CA PHE A 50 10.71 4.69 -23.62
C PHE A 50 10.89 6.05 -22.94
N ASN A 51 12.11 6.58 -22.90
CA ASN A 51 12.34 8.01 -22.68
C ASN A 51 12.03 8.83 -23.95
N TYR A 52 11.99 8.18 -25.12
CA TYR A 52 11.80 8.81 -26.44
C TYR A 52 10.51 8.37 -27.13
N TYR A 53 9.92 7.27 -26.68
CA TYR A 53 8.68 6.69 -27.19
C TYR A 53 7.71 6.42 -26.04
N ASN A 54 6.41 6.52 -26.30
CA ASN A 54 5.41 6.06 -25.34
C ASN A 54 5.52 4.55 -25.15
N PHE A 55 5.34 4.07 -23.91
CA PHE A 55 5.26 2.65 -23.59
C PHE A 55 3.92 2.08 -24.06
N ASP A 56 3.81 1.86 -25.37
CA ASP A 56 2.59 1.46 -26.08
C ASP A 56 2.78 0.08 -26.72
N PRO A 57 1.93 -0.92 -26.40
CA PRO A 57 2.01 -2.26 -26.98
C PRO A 57 1.78 -2.32 -28.49
N ASN A 58 1.25 -1.27 -29.11
CA ASN A 58 1.10 -1.20 -30.57
C ASN A 58 2.43 -0.90 -31.28
N ASN A 59 3.38 -0.27 -30.59
CA ASN A 59 4.70 -0.01 -31.16
C ASN A 59 5.49 -1.31 -31.35
N LYS A 60 6.43 -1.29 -32.30
CA LYS A 60 7.35 -2.39 -32.55
C LYS A 60 8.64 -2.15 -31.81
N VAL A 61 9.17 -3.17 -31.13
CA VAL A 61 10.46 -3.10 -30.44
C VAL A 61 11.36 -4.17 -31.03
N ALA A 62 12.60 -3.82 -31.33
CA ALA A 62 13.55 -4.76 -31.91
C ALA A 62 14.90 -4.74 -31.18
N GLU A 63 15.54 -5.89 -31.16
CA GLU A 63 16.98 -5.97 -30.97
C GLU A 63 17.69 -5.47 -32.21
N VAL A 64 18.71 -4.65 -32.02
CA VAL A 64 19.50 -4.08 -33.11
C VAL A 64 20.98 -4.26 -32.87
N ILE A 65 21.73 -4.27 -33.97
CA ILE A 65 23.18 -4.26 -33.96
C ILE A 65 23.67 -3.05 -34.75
N ALA A 66 24.44 -2.18 -34.12
CA ALA A 66 25.18 -1.15 -34.83
C ALA A 66 26.45 -1.75 -35.44
N LEU A 67 26.56 -1.63 -36.75
CA LEU A 67 27.63 -2.19 -37.58
C LEU A 67 28.59 -1.11 -38.12
N GLY A 68 28.23 0.17 -37.97
CA GLY A 68 28.99 1.31 -38.45
C GLY A 68 29.68 2.10 -37.33
N GLU A 69 29.90 3.38 -37.58
CA GLU A 69 30.32 4.33 -36.54
C GLU A 69 29.21 4.48 -35.50
N VAL A 70 29.57 4.58 -34.22
CA VAL A 70 28.62 4.75 -33.12
C VAL A 70 29.00 5.97 -32.33
N VAL A 71 28.02 6.84 -32.09
CA VAL A 71 28.13 7.98 -31.17
C VAL A 71 27.10 7.78 -30.06
N GLU A 72 27.50 8.04 -28.83
CA GLU A 72 26.69 7.81 -27.62
C GLU A 72 26.56 9.11 -26.84
N ASP A 73 25.39 9.33 -26.26
CA ASP A 73 25.12 10.40 -25.32
C ASP A 73 24.06 9.92 -24.32
N GLY A 74 24.49 9.70 -23.07
CA GLY A 74 23.64 9.13 -22.02
C GLY A 74 23.09 7.75 -22.39
N ASP A 75 21.76 7.65 -22.44
CA ASP A 75 21.01 6.43 -22.73
C ASP A 75 20.79 6.18 -24.24
N LYS A 76 21.19 7.15 -25.07
CA LYS A 76 20.92 7.18 -26.51
C LYS A 76 22.18 6.99 -27.33
N CYS A 77 22.03 6.27 -28.44
CA CYS A 77 23.08 6.00 -29.40
C CYS A 77 22.61 6.38 -30.81
N ALA A 78 23.56 6.69 -31.71
CA ALA A 78 23.35 6.89 -33.13
C ALA A 78 24.39 6.10 -33.92
N THR A 79 23.98 5.50 -35.05
CA THR A 79 24.91 4.84 -35.98
C THR A 79 24.56 5.12 -37.43
N ASN A 80 25.53 5.07 -38.33
CA ASN A 80 25.31 5.18 -39.78
C ASN A 80 24.99 3.83 -40.43
N LYS A 81 25.12 2.72 -39.70
CA LYS A 81 24.78 1.38 -40.21
C LYS A 81 24.20 0.50 -39.11
N ILE A 82 22.95 0.05 -39.29
CA ILE A 82 22.19 -0.69 -38.30
C ILE A 82 21.59 -1.96 -38.91
N GLN A 83 21.64 -3.07 -38.18
CA GLN A 83 20.89 -4.29 -38.48
C GLN A 83 19.72 -4.42 -37.51
N ILE A 84 18.54 -4.71 -38.05
CA ILE A 84 17.36 -5.07 -37.25
C ILE A 84 17.37 -6.59 -37.08
N VAL A 85 17.66 -7.09 -35.88
CA VAL A 85 17.93 -8.52 -35.68
C VAL A 85 16.63 -9.31 -35.60
N ARG A 86 15.73 -8.91 -34.70
CA ARG A 86 14.43 -9.55 -34.44
C ARG A 86 13.48 -8.58 -33.77
N GLU A 87 12.18 -8.81 -33.94
CA GLU A 87 11.15 -8.22 -33.09
C GLU A 87 11.22 -8.84 -31.68
N ILE A 88 11.02 -8.02 -30.66
CA ILE A 88 10.86 -8.43 -29.27
C ILE A 88 9.35 -8.46 -28.99
N PRO A 89 8.77 -9.64 -28.70
CA PRO A 89 7.38 -9.74 -28.28
C PRO A 89 7.12 -8.90 -27.02
N TRP A 90 5.95 -8.29 -26.94
CA TRP A 90 5.61 -7.40 -25.82
C TRP A 90 5.72 -8.09 -24.44
N THR A 91 5.41 -9.38 -24.36
CA THR A 91 5.56 -10.18 -23.13
C THR A 91 7.02 -10.32 -22.71
N GLU A 92 7.93 -10.54 -23.67
CA GLU A 92 9.38 -10.59 -23.41
C GLU A 92 9.88 -9.21 -22.98
N LEU A 93 9.42 -8.15 -23.67
CA LEU A 93 9.77 -6.77 -23.30
C LEU A 93 9.38 -6.45 -21.86
N LEU A 94 8.18 -6.83 -21.42
CA LEU A 94 7.73 -6.62 -20.04
C LEU A 94 8.65 -7.31 -19.03
N GLU A 95 9.18 -8.48 -19.34
CA GLU A 95 10.16 -9.19 -18.50
C GLU A 95 11.53 -8.51 -18.51
N MET A 96 11.93 -7.90 -19.62
CA MET A 96 13.20 -7.17 -19.73
C MET A 96 13.19 -5.83 -18.98
N VAL A 97 12.06 -5.11 -19.00
CA VAL A 97 11.97 -3.76 -18.45
C VAL A 97 11.48 -3.71 -17.00
N ASN A 98 11.11 -4.84 -16.42
CA ASN A 98 10.69 -4.95 -15.02
C ASN A 98 11.52 -6.02 -14.29
N LEU A 99 11.83 -5.77 -13.01
CA LEU A 99 12.46 -6.77 -12.14
C LEU A 99 11.39 -7.48 -11.32
N GLY A 100 11.14 -8.76 -11.61
CA GLY A 100 10.16 -9.58 -10.90
C GLY A 100 9.00 -10.01 -11.81
N LYS A 101 7.94 -10.59 -11.22
CA LYS A 101 6.91 -11.30 -11.99
C LYS A 101 5.55 -10.61 -11.98
N GLY A 102 4.87 -10.69 -13.12
CA GLY A 102 3.48 -10.25 -13.27
C GLY A 102 3.30 -8.75 -13.18
N ASN A 103 4.34 -7.96 -13.51
CA ASN A 103 4.24 -6.51 -13.57
C ASN A 103 3.64 -6.08 -14.91
N ALA A 104 2.77 -5.07 -14.88
CA ALA A 104 2.29 -4.36 -16.05
C ALA A 104 2.80 -2.92 -16.00
N GLY A 105 3.27 -2.40 -17.13
CA GLY A 105 3.92 -1.09 -17.23
C GLY A 105 5.44 -1.20 -17.20
N LEU A 106 6.11 -0.10 -16.85
CA LEU A 106 7.53 0.12 -17.10
C LEU A 106 8.33 0.31 -15.80
N CYS A 107 9.52 -0.30 -15.73
CA CYS A 107 10.52 -0.07 -14.68
C CYS A 107 10.04 -0.39 -13.25
N ASN A 108 9.16 -1.37 -13.07
CA ASN A 108 8.77 -1.86 -11.75
C ASN A 108 9.81 -2.83 -11.18
N SER A 109 9.96 -2.83 -9.86
CA SER A 109 10.76 -3.78 -9.09
C SER A 109 9.88 -4.46 -8.04
N GLY A 110 9.89 -5.79 -8.01
CA GLY A 110 9.00 -6.62 -7.21
C GLY A 110 7.91 -7.27 -8.06
N ASN A 111 6.79 -7.68 -7.47
CA ASN A 111 5.80 -8.53 -8.15
C ASN A 111 4.41 -7.91 -8.19
N ARG A 112 3.71 -8.17 -9.31
CA ARG A 112 2.28 -7.84 -9.49
C ARG A 112 1.97 -6.35 -9.36
N ASN A 113 2.89 -5.48 -9.76
CA ASN A 113 2.64 -4.05 -9.84
C ASN A 113 1.93 -3.70 -11.16
N SER A 114 1.03 -2.74 -11.12
CA SER A 114 0.37 -2.15 -12.29
C SER A 114 0.67 -0.66 -12.32
N GLY A 115 1.26 -0.18 -13.41
CA GLY A 115 1.75 1.19 -13.55
C GLY A 115 3.26 1.21 -13.69
N ASN A 116 3.90 2.32 -13.37
CA ASN A 116 5.30 2.57 -13.69
C ASN A 116 6.13 2.86 -12.45
N ARG A 117 7.40 2.43 -12.48
CA ARG A 117 8.42 2.79 -11.49
C ARG A 117 8.04 2.46 -10.04
N ASN A 118 7.22 1.43 -9.82
CA ASN A 118 6.91 0.97 -8.48
C ASN A 118 8.03 0.08 -7.93
N SER A 119 8.29 0.17 -6.63
CA SER A 119 9.19 -0.72 -5.89
C SER A 119 8.41 -1.41 -4.76
N GLY A 120 8.44 -2.74 -4.73
CA GLY A 120 7.63 -3.56 -3.82
C GLY A 120 6.58 -4.36 -4.59
N ASN A 121 5.49 -4.77 -3.93
CA ASN A 121 4.54 -5.72 -4.50
C ASN A 121 3.11 -5.20 -4.47
N ARG A 122 2.36 -5.57 -5.52
CA ARG A 122 0.90 -5.34 -5.62
C ARG A 122 0.51 -3.86 -5.50
N ASN A 123 1.37 -2.97 -6.01
CA ASN A 123 1.03 -1.55 -6.15
C ASN A 123 0.23 -1.31 -7.43
N SER A 124 -0.71 -0.37 -7.38
CA SER A 124 -1.47 0.11 -8.53
C SER A 124 -1.32 1.63 -8.62
N GLY A 125 -0.81 2.12 -9.75
CA GLY A 125 -0.41 3.51 -9.94
C GLY A 125 1.11 3.62 -10.14
N ASP A 126 1.65 4.81 -10.02
CA ASP A 126 3.02 5.13 -10.41
C ASP A 126 3.89 5.57 -9.24
N CYS A 127 5.18 5.23 -9.30
CA CYS A 127 6.21 5.69 -8.37
C CYS A 127 5.95 5.35 -6.89
N ASN A 128 5.23 4.25 -6.60
CA ASN A 128 5.04 3.80 -5.22
C ASN A 128 6.25 3.02 -4.70
N SER A 129 6.54 3.14 -3.41
CA SER A 129 7.54 2.36 -2.69
C SER A 129 6.90 1.66 -1.48
N GLY A 130 7.03 0.35 -1.41
CA GLY A 130 6.37 -0.52 -0.42
C GLY A 130 5.30 -1.40 -1.08
N ASP A 131 4.39 -1.96 -0.30
CA ASP A 131 3.42 -2.95 -0.78
C ASP A 131 1.97 -2.47 -0.69
N TRP A 132 1.16 -2.91 -1.64
CA TRP A 132 -0.30 -2.73 -1.65
C TRP A 132 -0.79 -1.28 -1.68
N ASN A 133 -0.03 -0.36 -2.28
CA ASN A 133 -0.49 1.01 -2.46
C ASN A 133 -1.38 1.13 -3.71
N SER A 134 -2.38 2.00 -3.63
CA SER A 134 -3.23 2.41 -4.75
C SER A 134 -3.19 3.93 -4.88
N GLY A 135 -2.87 4.43 -6.08
CA GLY A 135 -2.55 5.84 -6.34
C GLY A 135 -1.06 6.02 -6.59
N ASP A 136 -0.58 7.26 -6.56
CA ASP A 136 0.75 7.62 -7.05
C ASP A 136 1.66 8.16 -5.94
N CYS A 137 2.97 7.92 -6.07
CA CYS A 137 4.01 8.49 -5.22
C CYS A 137 3.85 8.18 -3.72
N ASN A 138 3.27 7.04 -3.35
CA ASN A 138 3.18 6.63 -1.95
C ASN A 138 4.47 5.94 -1.46
N SER A 139 4.82 6.16 -0.20
CA SER A 139 5.89 5.45 0.50
C SER A 139 5.34 4.76 1.75
N GLY A 140 5.61 3.47 1.89
CA GLY A 140 5.06 2.60 2.94
C GLY A 140 3.99 1.67 2.37
N ASN A 141 3.06 1.18 3.20
CA ASN A 141 2.17 0.09 2.80
C ASN A 141 0.69 0.40 2.96
N ARG A 142 -0.11 -0.15 2.04
CA ARG A 142 -1.59 -0.11 2.07
C ARG A 142 -2.16 1.30 2.07
N ASN A 143 -1.50 2.24 1.40
CA ASN A 143 -2.04 3.58 1.21
C ASN A 143 -3.00 3.62 0.02
N SER A 144 -4.03 4.46 0.12
CA SER A 144 -5.00 4.72 -0.93
C SER A 144 -5.08 6.23 -1.17
N GLY A 145 -4.80 6.67 -2.40
CA GLY A 145 -4.62 8.08 -2.77
C GLY A 145 -3.14 8.38 -3.04
N ASP A 146 -2.77 9.65 -3.10
CA ASP A 146 -1.49 10.06 -3.65
C ASP A 146 -0.57 10.73 -2.63
N CYS A 147 0.75 10.58 -2.84
CA CYS A 147 1.79 11.25 -2.07
C CYS A 147 1.75 10.98 -0.55
N ASN A 148 1.25 9.82 -0.12
CA ASN A 148 1.26 9.46 1.31
C ASN A 148 2.60 8.86 1.74
N SER A 149 3.02 9.17 2.97
CA SER A 149 4.18 8.54 3.62
C SER A 149 3.75 7.87 4.92
N GLY A 150 4.11 6.61 5.10
CA GLY A 150 3.68 5.76 6.21
C GLY A 150 2.68 4.70 5.76
N ASN A 151 1.81 4.21 6.65
CA ASN A 151 0.99 3.03 6.36
C ASN A 151 -0.50 3.26 6.59
N ARG A 152 -1.32 2.62 5.75
CA ARG A 152 -2.79 2.59 5.86
C ARG A 152 -3.44 3.98 5.84
N ASN A 153 -2.88 4.92 5.10
CA ASN A 153 -3.50 6.22 4.88
C ASN A 153 -4.53 6.15 3.74
N SER A 154 -5.62 6.91 3.87
CA SER A 154 -6.65 7.10 2.85
C SER A 154 -6.82 8.59 2.59
N GLY A 155 -6.71 8.99 1.32
CA GLY A 155 -6.62 10.40 0.91
C GLY A 155 -5.21 10.75 0.48
N ASN A 156 -4.86 12.03 0.45
CA ASN A 156 -3.66 12.53 -0.21
C ASN A 156 -2.74 13.27 0.74
N ARG A 157 -1.44 13.15 0.50
CA ARG A 157 -0.39 13.94 1.16
C ARG A 157 -0.39 13.80 2.69
N ASN A 158 -0.76 12.62 3.19
CA ASN A 158 -0.66 12.32 4.61
C ASN A 158 0.74 11.82 4.96
N SER A 159 1.24 12.20 6.13
CA SER A 159 2.47 11.66 6.73
C SER A 159 2.15 11.05 8.09
N GLY A 160 2.57 9.80 8.31
CA GLY A 160 2.22 8.98 9.47
C GLY A 160 1.32 7.82 9.08
N ASN A 161 0.54 7.28 10.01
CA ASN A 161 -0.22 6.04 9.80
C ASN A 161 -1.70 6.20 10.11
N ARG A 162 -2.53 5.49 9.35
CA ARG A 162 -3.99 5.38 9.58
C ARG A 162 -4.73 6.72 9.55
N ASN A 163 -4.26 7.65 8.73
CA ASN A 163 -4.98 8.91 8.50
C ASN A 163 -6.05 8.73 7.42
N SER A 164 -7.19 9.39 7.61
CA SER A 164 -8.27 9.51 6.63
C SER A 164 -8.54 10.98 6.33
N GLY A 165 -8.43 11.39 5.06
CA GLY A 165 -8.52 12.78 4.62
C GLY A 165 -7.19 13.25 4.02
N ASP A 166 -7.00 14.56 3.89
CA ASP A 166 -5.86 15.13 3.17
C ASP A 166 -4.94 15.95 4.07
N TRP A 167 -3.64 15.96 3.75
CA TRP A 167 -2.66 16.84 4.38
C TRP A 167 -2.47 16.68 5.90
N ASN A 168 -2.75 15.48 6.44
CA ASN A 168 -2.48 15.22 7.84
C ASN A 168 -1.01 14.87 8.09
N SER A 169 -0.49 15.26 9.24
CA SER A 169 0.78 14.82 9.80
C SER A 169 0.51 14.24 11.18
N GLY A 170 1.11 13.09 11.51
CA GLY A 170 0.81 12.33 12.72
C GLY A 170 0.01 11.06 12.41
N ASP A 171 -0.52 10.40 13.43
CA ASP A 171 -1.21 9.12 13.31
C ASP A 171 -2.70 9.22 13.65
N CYS A 172 -3.50 8.37 13.01
CA CYS A 172 -4.92 8.15 13.34
C CYS A 172 -5.79 9.42 13.30
N ASN A 173 -5.53 10.33 12.37
CA ASN A 173 -6.38 11.50 12.13
C ASN A 173 -7.55 11.18 11.19
N SER A 174 -8.67 11.87 11.39
CA SER A 174 -9.79 11.93 10.45
C SER A 174 -10.14 13.38 10.14
N GLY A 175 -10.13 13.76 8.88
CA GLY A 175 -10.29 15.15 8.43
C GLY A 175 -9.00 15.66 7.77
N ASP A 176 -8.80 16.97 7.73
CA ASP A 176 -7.78 17.57 6.86
C ASP A 176 -6.84 18.53 7.58
N TRP A 177 -5.59 18.64 7.13
CA TRP A 177 -4.64 19.65 7.62
C TRP A 177 -4.32 19.56 9.12
N ASN A 178 -4.39 18.37 9.72
CA ASN A 178 -3.98 18.18 11.11
C ASN A 178 -2.46 17.97 11.23
N LYS A 179 -1.83 18.46 12.30
CA LYS A 179 -0.39 18.34 12.56
C LYS A 179 -0.03 17.45 13.75
N SER A 180 -1.00 17.13 14.59
CA SER A 180 -0.91 16.21 15.73
C SER A 180 -1.60 14.89 15.40
N SER A 181 -1.50 13.89 16.30
CA SER A 181 -2.18 12.60 16.18
C SER A 181 -3.58 12.62 16.82
N PHE A 182 -4.41 11.64 16.45
CA PHE A 182 -5.72 11.35 17.07
C PHE A 182 -6.76 12.48 17.00
N ASN A 183 -6.73 13.30 15.94
CA ASN A 183 -7.71 14.37 15.76
C ASN A 183 -8.85 13.97 14.85
N VAL A 184 -10.02 14.57 15.11
CA VAL A 184 -11.16 14.54 14.19
C VAL A 184 -11.55 15.97 13.82
N GLY A 185 -11.24 16.41 12.60
CA GLY A 185 -11.57 17.76 12.14
C GLY A 185 -10.47 18.37 11.26
N CYS A 186 -10.41 19.70 11.22
CA CYS A 186 -9.49 20.41 10.34
C CYS A 186 -8.59 21.39 11.10
N PHE A 187 -7.34 21.57 10.62
CA PHE A 187 -6.39 22.58 11.12
C PHE A 187 -5.98 22.43 12.59
N ASN A 188 -5.93 21.22 13.13
CA ASN A 188 -5.50 20.99 14.52
C ASN A 188 -3.97 20.91 14.62
N THR A 189 -3.38 21.67 15.54
CA THR A 189 -1.93 21.64 15.82
C THR A 189 -1.56 20.91 17.11
N GLU A 190 -2.56 20.62 17.94
CA GLU A 190 -2.43 19.91 19.22
C GLU A 190 -3.40 18.73 19.24
N GLN A 191 -3.19 17.73 20.09
CA GLN A 191 -4.12 16.61 20.18
C GLN A 191 -5.47 17.09 20.72
N HIS A 192 -6.56 16.53 20.21
CA HIS A 192 -7.89 16.77 20.75
C HIS A 192 -7.98 16.37 22.22
N LYS A 193 -8.59 17.27 23.01
CA LYS A 193 -9.03 16.95 24.36
C LYS A 193 -10.13 15.89 24.30
N LEU A 194 -10.01 14.86 25.12
CA LEU A 194 -11.06 13.85 25.21
C LEU A 194 -12.31 14.39 25.89
N LYS A 195 -13.43 13.70 25.70
CA LYS A 195 -14.62 13.88 26.51
C LYS A 195 -14.89 12.62 27.32
N PHE A 196 -15.02 12.79 28.63
CA PHE A 196 -15.51 11.76 29.53
C PHE A 196 -16.80 12.23 30.16
N PHE A 197 -17.81 11.37 30.16
CA PHE A 197 -19.14 11.68 30.69
C PHE A 197 -19.75 12.97 30.08
N ASP A 198 -19.52 13.15 28.76
CA ASP A 198 -19.93 14.29 27.92
C ASP A 198 -19.29 15.64 28.26
N LYS A 199 -18.24 15.66 29.09
CA LYS A 199 -17.49 16.86 29.43
C LYS A 199 -16.03 16.73 28.99
N GLU A 200 -15.45 17.83 28.53
CA GLU A 200 -14.04 17.88 28.14
C GLU A 200 -13.13 17.60 29.34
N THR A 201 -12.02 16.92 29.07
CA THR A 201 -10.93 16.67 30.02
C THR A 201 -9.61 17.13 29.39
N ASP A 202 -8.67 17.56 30.22
CA ASP A 202 -7.31 17.88 29.76
C ASP A 202 -6.48 16.63 29.41
N MET A 203 -7.05 15.44 29.65
CA MET A 203 -6.42 14.17 29.32
C MET A 203 -6.38 13.94 27.80
N THR A 204 -5.20 13.62 27.30
CA THR A 204 -4.95 13.20 25.92
C THR A 204 -5.34 11.73 25.70
N PHE A 205 -5.46 11.31 24.44
CA PHE A 205 -5.73 9.91 24.12
C PHE A 205 -4.63 8.96 24.60
N GLU A 206 -3.37 9.38 24.49
CA GLU A 206 -2.23 8.58 24.92
C GLU A 206 -2.22 8.37 26.44
N GLU A 207 -2.44 9.43 27.23
CA GLU A 207 -2.56 9.33 28.69
C GLU A 207 -3.70 8.41 29.11
N TRP A 208 -4.86 8.51 28.44
CA TRP A 208 -5.97 7.61 28.70
C TRP A 208 -5.60 6.16 28.42
N ARG A 209 -4.99 5.86 27.27
CA ARG A 209 -4.59 4.50 26.90
C ARG A 209 -3.56 3.87 27.83
N ASN A 210 -2.75 4.69 28.48
CA ASN A 210 -1.73 4.26 29.44
C ASN A 210 -2.23 4.31 30.90
N SER A 211 -3.48 4.67 31.16
CA SER A 211 -4.04 4.78 32.51
C SER A 211 -4.46 3.44 33.11
N ASP A 212 -4.38 3.35 34.44
CA ASP A 212 -4.90 2.19 35.19
C ASP A 212 -6.40 1.98 34.98
N ALA A 213 -7.16 3.08 34.84
CA ALA A 213 -8.59 3.02 34.59
C ALA A 213 -8.90 2.32 33.25
N PHE A 214 -8.19 2.69 32.18
CA PHE A 214 -8.33 2.02 30.89
C PHE A 214 -7.96 0.54 30.99
N TYR A 215 -6.86 0.20 31.67
CA TYR A 215 -6.46 -1.19 31.87
C TYR A 215 -7.54 -2.00 32.60
N LEU A 216 -8.11 -1.47 33.69
CA LEU A 216 -9.16 -2.13 34.47
C LEU A 216 -10.43 -2.34 33.65
N LEU A 217 -10.87 -1.33 32.89
CA LEU A 217 -12.06 -1.44 32.04
C LEU A 217 -11.90 -2.52 30.95
N ASN A 218 -10.69 -2.72 30.41
CA ASN A 218 -10.42 -3.78 29.43
C ASN A 218 -10.35 -5.19 30.05
N GLN A 219 -10.52 -5.34 31.36
CA GLN A 219 -10.66 -6.65 32.02
C GLN A 219 -12.11 -7.15 32.05
N ILE A 220 -13.08 -6.32 31.66
CA ILE A 220 -14.48 -6.75 31.59
C ILE A 220 -14.59 -7.86 30.54
N ASP A 221 -15.08 -9.04 30.95
CA ASP A 221 -15.16 -10.21 30.09
C ASP A 221 -16.41 -10.17 29.19
N PHE A 222 -16.36 -9.40 28.11
CA PHE A 222 -17.43 -9.31 27.13
C PHE A 222 -17.20 -10.27 25.94
N ARG A 223 -17.03 -11.57 26.20
CA ARG A 223 -16.88 -12.59 25.15
C ARG A 223 -18.25 -13.13 24.76
N PRO A 224 -18.84 -12.76 23.60
CA PRO A 224 -20.20 -13.17 23.22
C PRO A 224 -20.31 -14.68 22.94
N THR A 225 -19.17 -15.31 22.68
CA THR A 225 -19.08 -16.73 22.40
C THR A 225 -17.86 -17.33 23.08
N GLU A 226 -17.95 -18.64 23.32
CA GLU A 226 -16.86 -19.46 23.82
C GLU A 226 -16.83 -20.77 23.04
N TRP A 227 -15.62 -21.21 22.70
CA TRP A 227 -15.43 -22.52 22.10
C TRP A 227 -15.42 -23.58 23.21
N VAL A 228 -16.35 -24.54 23.14
CA VAL A 228 -16.40 -25.70 24.03
C VAL A 228 -15.84 -26.89 23.29
N TRP A 229 -14.67 -27.36 23.74
CA TRP A 229 -14.03 -28.56 23.21
C TRP A 229 -14.85 -29.81 23.52
N ALA A 230 -14.83 -30.81 22.62
CA ALA A 230 -15.59 -32.05 22.74
C ALA A 230 -15.42 -32.79 24.08
N ASP A 231 -14.23 -32.70 24.69
CA ASP A 231 -13.92 -33.30 25.99
C ASP A 231 -14.62 -32.61 27.16
N ASN A 232 -14.99 -31.33 26.99
CA ASN A 232 -15.68 -30.51 27.98
C ASN A 232 -17.19 -30.40 27.72
N MET A 233 -17.69 -30.95 26.61
CA MET A 233 -19.12 -30.92 26.27
C MET A 233 -19.91 -31.90 27.13
N THR A 234 -21.08 -31.49 27.62
CA THR A 234 -22.04 -32.39 28.26
C THR A 234 -22.72 -33.30 27.24
N ASP A 235 -23.36 -34.38 27.70
CA ASP A 235 -24.10 -35.28 26.80
C ASP A 235 -25.26 -34.56 26.09
N GLU A 236 -25.91 -33.60 26.74
CA GLU A 236 -26.94 -32.76 26.14
C GLU A 236 -26.37 -31.83 25.06
N GLU A 237 -25.21 -31.24 25.32
CA GLU A 237 -24.51 -30.41 24.33
C GLU A 237 -24.07 -31.24 23.12
N LYS A 238 -23.58 -32.47 23.33
CA LYS A 238 -23.23 -33.41 22.27
C LYS A 238 -24.44 -33.85 21.44
N ALA A 239 -25.59 -34.03 22.09
CA ALA A 239 -26.84 -34.36 21.41
C ALA A 239 -27.41 -33.18 20.60
N ALA A 240 -27.26 -31.95 21.11
CA ALA A 240 -27.74 -30.74 20.44
C ALA A 240 -26.83 -30.26 19.29
N HIS A 241 -25.53 -30.57 19.35
CA HIS A 241 -24.51 -30.12 18.40
C HIS A 241 -23.74 -31.28 17.75
N PRO A 242 -24.39 -32.25 17.07
CA PRO A 242 -23.75 -33.46 16.55
C PRO A 242 -22.58 -33.19 15.59
N GLU A 243 -22.47 -31.97 15.03
CA GLU A 243 -21.29 -31.49 14.28
C GLU A 243 -19.97 -31.55 15.07
N TRP A 244 -20.02 -31.67 16.40
CA TRP A 244 -18.84 -31.77 17.26
C TRP A 244 -17.92 -32.94 16.88
N GLU A 245 -18.47 -34.04 16.32
CA GLU A 245 -17.67 -35.19 15.87
C GLU A 245 -16.70 -34.82 14.74
N THR A 246 -17.05 -33.82 13.93
CA THR A 246 -16.20 -33.35 12.82
C THR A 246 -15.40 -32.10 13.20
N THR A 247 -15.94 -31.26 14.08
CA THR A 247 -15.37 -29.95 14.43
C THR A 247 -14.56 -29.95 15.73
N GLU A 248 -14.58 -31.05 16.48
CA GLU A 248 -13.90 -31.24 17.78
C GLU A 248 -14.41 -30.30 18.90
N GLY A 249 -15.62 -29.77 18.74
CA GLY A 249 -16.26 -28.90 19.71
C GLY A 249 -17.42 -28.12 19.09
N TYR A 250 -17.88 -27.09 19.77
CA TYR A 250 -18.86 -26.17 19.20
C TYR A 250 -18.68 -24.75 19.76
N LEU A 251 -19.24 -23.76 19.06
CA LEU A 251 -19.24 -22.38 19.50
C LEU A 251 -20.51 -22.10 20.33
N LYS A 252 -20.35 -21.97 21.64
CA LYS A 252 -21.43 -21.68 22.59
C LYS A 252 -21.65 -20.18 22.70
N LEU A 253 -22.92 -19.75 22.70
CA LEU A 253 -23.30 -18.38 23.05
C LEU A 253 -23.16 -18.17 24.56
N ARG A 254 -22.48 -17.10 24.97
CA ARG A 254 -22.38 -16.71 26.38
C ARG A 254 -23.39 -15.62 26.71
N ASP A 255 -23.98 -15.72 27.90
CA ASP A 255 -24.71 -14.62 28.50
C ASP A 255 -23.73 -13.67 29.19
N ASN A 256 -23.57 -12.47 28.65
CA ASN A 256 -22.71 -11.43 29.21
C ASN A 256 -23.51 -10.31 29.88
N SER A 257 -24.81 -10.51 30.12
CA SER A 257 -25.68 -9.50 30.72
C SER A 257 -25.15 -8.96 32.05
N ASN A 258 -24.44 -9.79 32.83
CA ASN A 258 -23.87 -9.43 34.13
C ASN A 258 -22.35 -9.19 34.11
N ALA A 259 -21.68 -9.22 32.96
CA ALA A 259 -20.21 -9.16 32.89
C ALA A 259 -19.61 -7.91 33.58
N CYS A 260 -20.27 -6.76 33.45
CA CYS A 260 -19.86 -5.53 34.13
C CYS A 260 -20.02 -5.63 35.67
N LEU A 261 -21.12 -6.24 36.14
CA LEU A 261 -21.37 -6.41 37.57
C LEU A 261 -20.37 -7.38 38.20
N GLU A 262 -20.14 -8.53 37.57
CA GLU A 262 -19.16 -9.52 38.02
C GLU A 262 -17.75 -8.94 38.09
N TRP A 263 -17.36 -8.18 37.05
CA TRP A 263 -16.10 -7.44 37.06
C TRP A 263 -16.03 -6.47 38.24
N TRP A 264 -17.06 -5.65 38.45
CA TRP A 264 -17.07 -4.64 39.51
C TRP A 264 -17.01 -5.24 40.90
N GLU A 265 -17.78 -6.29 41.17
CA GLU A 265 -17.79 -7.00 42.45
C GLU A 265 -16.43 -7.67 42.73
N GLY A 266 -15.74 -8.12 41.68
CA GLY A 266 -14.38 -8.67 41.77
C GLY A 266 -13.28 -7.63 42.02
N LEU A 267 -13.55 -6.34 41.89
CA LEU A 267 -12.56 -5.29 42.15
C LEU A 267 -12.40 -4.99 43.66
N SER A 268 -11.16 -4.76 44.08
CA SER A 268 -10.89 -4.15 45.39
C SER A 268 -11.39 -2.70 45.45
N GLU A 269 -11.68 -2.18 46.65
CA GLU A 269 -12.13 -0.79 46.80
C GLU A 269 -11.11 0.23 46.26
N THR A 270 -9.81 -0.04 46.36
CA THR A 270 -8.77 0.79 45.74
C THR A 270 -8.96 0.87 44.22
N ARG A 271 -9.21 -0.27 43.55
CA ARG A 271 -9.43 -0.31 42.10
C ARG A 271 -10.75 0.34 41.69
N LYS A 272 -11.82 0.16 42.48
CA LYS A 272 -13.07 0.93 42.29
C LYS A 272 -12.83 2.43 42.44
N GLY A 273 -11.97 2.83 43.39
CA GLY A 273 -11.52 4.21 43.56
C GLY A 273 -10.84 4.80 42.31
N ILE A 274 -10.03 4.01 41.61
CA ILE A 274 -9.41 4.43 40.33
C ILE A 274 -10.49 4.73 39.28
N ILE A 275 -11.50 3.86 39.14
CA ILE A 275 -12.61 4.07 38.19
C ILE A 275 -13.42 5.33 38.56
N ARG A 276 -13.73 5.52 39.85
CA ARG A 276 -14.43 6.73 40.34
C ARG A 276 -13.60 8.01 40.17
N SER A 277 -12.28 7.88 39.98
CA SER A 277 -11.36 9.01 39.78
C SER A 277 -11.15 9.35 38.31
N ILE A 278 -11.81 8.67 37.37
CA ILE A 278 -11.81 9.07 35.96
C ILE A 278 -12.30 10.52 35.87
N PRO A 279 -11.63 11.39 35.08
CA PRO A 279 -12.05 12.78 34.94
C PRO A 279 -13.53 12.90 34.58
N ASN A 280 -14.22 13.86 35.19
CA ASN A 280 -15.65 14.11 35.01
C ASN A 280 -16.58 12.95 35.38
N PHE A 281 -16.14 11.99 36.21
CA PHE A 281 -16.95 10.83 36.59
C PHE A 281 -18.38 11.21 36.98
N ASP A 282 -19.35 10.58 36.31
CA ASP A 282 -20.77 10.75 36.54
C ASP A 282 -21.39 9.38 36.82
N ALA A 283 -21.80 9.17 38.07
CA ALA A 283 -22.32 7.88 38.53
C ALA A 283 -23.63 7.49 37.82
N ALA A 284 -24.46 8.46 37.41
CA ALA A 284 -25.72 8.16 36.73
C ALA A 284 -25.45 7.65 35.31
N LYS A 285 -24.54 8.29 34.57
CA LYS A 285 -24.12 7.84 33.24
C LYS A 285 -23.31 6.55 33.29
N PHE A 286 -22.48 6.38 34.32
CA PHE A 286 -21.77 5.13 34.54
C PHE A 286 -22.76 3.98 34.77
N PHE A 287 -23.79 4.19 35.60
CA PHE A 287 -24.87 3.23 35.80
C PHE A 287 -25.65 2.95 34.51
N GLU A 288 -25.96 3.97 33.71
CA GLU A 288 -26.65 3.80 32.42
C GLU A 288 -25.87 2.88 31.46
N ILE A 289 -24.55 3.03 31.39
CA ILE A 289 -23.69 2.25 30.49
C ILE A 289 -23.39 0.85 31.05
N THR A 290 -23.21 0.72 32.36
CA THR A 290 -22.63 -0.50 32.97
C THR A 290 -23.58 -1.28 33.87
N GLY A 291 -24.70 -0.69 34.29
CA GLY A 291 -25.59 -1.24 35.33
C GLY A 291 -25.06 -1.14 36.76
N ILE A 292 -23.88 -0.55 36.97
CA ILE A 292 -23.21 -0.50 38.28
C ILE A 292 -23.59 0.79 39.04
N LYS A 293 -24.05 0.63 40.28
CA LYS A 293 -24.22 1.75 41.23
C LYS A 293 -22.89 2.01 41.95
N ALA A 294 -22.06 2.84 41.33
CA ALA A 294 -20.68 3.12 41.75
C ALA A 294 -20.57 4.17 42.85
#